data_AF-A0AA35CPB7-F1
#
_entry.id   AF-A0AA35CPB7-F1
#
_cell.length_a   1.000
_cell.length_b   1.000
_cell.length_c   1.000
_cell.angle_alpha   90.00
_cell.angle_beta   90.00
_cell.angle_gamma   90.00
#
_symmetry.space_group_name_H-M   'P 1'
#
loop_
_entity.id
_entity.type
_entity.pdbx_description
1 polymer ?
#
loop_
_entity_poly.entity_id
_entity_poly.type
_entity_poly.pdbx_seq_one_letter_code
_entity_poly.pdbx_strand_id
1 'polypeptide(L)'
;MVAVAELTVLRSIIYLSVRAGSPEEATEKAIHVFRTFLGHLYELGVGVRGLRVDMEEPQPVKDAEGVWLFIGHMRAEVPDTIRAPGATNPVDAWRHLVKDSWVRVTREFEAEVWRQRSYVTLTRPAIPGEDQAQEEKPAEPKRLIPITVTLKGQTHHLEIPESETLLDGVLDKGLPMKFNCKAGVCDECQIRVIKGMENLPPPNEAEHNMLGDKIKQGYRLSCQISAKGPVEFEQN
;
A
#
# COMPACT_ATOMS: atom_id res chain seq x y z
N MET A 1 31.67 37.62 -1.46
CA MET A 1 31.37 36.20 -1.18
C MET A 1 29.86 36.06 -1.17
N VAL A 2 29.28 35.35 -2.14
CA VAL A 2 27.85 35.00 -2.09
C VAL A 2 27.75 33.87 -1.07
N ALA A 3 27.04 34.09 0.04
CA ALA A 3 26.80 33.05 1.02
C ALA A 3 26.03 31.90 0.34
N VAL A 4 26.56 30.69 0.43
CA VAL A 4 25.89 29.49 -0.07
C VAL A 4 24.78 29.17 0.94
N ALA A 5 23.53 29.16 0.49
CA ALA A 5 22.39 28.83 1.34
C ALA A 5 22.53 27.41 1.89
N GLU A 6 22.36 27.24 3.21
CA GLU A 6 22.33 25.93 3.83
C GLU A 6 21.00 25.24 3.52
N LEU A 7 21.07 23.97 3.12
CA LEU A 7 19.89 23.16 2.78
C LEU A 7 19.54 22.22 3.94
N THR A 8 18.28 22.25 4.38
CA THR A 8 17.74 21.28 5.33
C THR A 8 16.83 20.31 4.59
N VAL A 9 17.07 19.01 4.73
CA VAL A 9 16.17 17.99 4.18
C VAL A 9 14.93 17.91 5.07
N LEU A 10 13.76 18.19 4.51
CA LEU A 10 12.46 18.06 5.16
C LEU A 10 11.67 16.91 4.55
N ARG A 11 11.01 16.15 5.44
CA ARG A 11 10.12 15.04 5.10
C ARG A 11 8.70 15.42 5.45
N SER A 12 7.73 15.13 4.57
CA SER A 12 6.32 15.28 4.87
C SER A 12 5.49 14.05 4.53
N ILE A 13 4.43 13.80 5.31
CA ILE A 13 3.46 12.73 5.04
C ILE A 13 2.15 13.37 4.58
N ILE A 14 1.67 12.91 3.43
CA ILE A 14 0.49 13.45 2.75
C ILE A 14 -0.51 12.33 2.56
N TYR A 15 -1.72 12.53 3.07
CA TYR A 15 -2.85 11.65 2.81
C TYR A 15 -3.69 12.25 1.70
N LEU A 16 -4.00 11.45 0.69
CA LEU A 16 -4.85 11.84 -0.44
C LEU A 16 -5.94 10.79 -0.64
N SER A 17 -7.19 11.19 -0.52
CA SER A 17 -8.34 10.35 -0.83
C SER A 17 -8.93 10.76 -2.19
N VAL A 18 -9.06 9.82 -3.13
CA VAL A 18 -9.52 10.05 -4.51
C VAL A 18 -10.74 9.19 -4.82
N ARG A 19 -11.71 9.75 -5.53
CA ARG A 19 -12.89 9.07 -6.05
C ARG A 19 -12.59 8.43 -7.41
N ALA A 20 -12.72 7.12 -7.49
CA ALA A 20 -12.47 6.35 -8.71
C ALA A 20 -13.15 4.97 -8.66
N GLY A 21 -13.51 4.43 -9.83
CA GLY A 21 -14.14 3.12 -9.96
C GLY A 21 -13.14 1.95 -9.85
N SER A 22 -11.84 2.22 -10.02
CA SER A 22 -10.79 1.20 -9.94
C SER A 22 -9.49 1.77 -9.33
N PRO A 23 -8.57 0.93 -8.84
CA PRO A 23 -7.29 1.39 -8.31
C PRO A 23 -6.39 2.01 -9.39
N GLU A 24 -6.50 1.57 -10.64
CA GLU A 24 -5.75 2.14 -11.76
C GLU A 24 -6.21 3.57 -12.08
N GLU A 25 -7.53 3.79 -12.16
CA GLU A 25 -8.11 5.13 -12.34
C GLU A 25 -7.76 6.04 -11.14
N ALA A 26 -7.83 5.50 -9.92
CA ALA A 26 -7.41 6.22 -8.72
C ALA A 26 -5.95 6.68 -8.80
N THR A 27 -5.07 5.81 -9.29
CA THR A 27 -3.63 6.07 -9.41
C THR A 27 -3.36 7.16 -10.43
N GLU A 28 -4.00 7.11 -11.60
CA GLU A 28 -3.88 8.15 -12.64
C GLU A 28 -4.26 9.54 -12.09
N LYS A 29 -5.41 9.60 -11.40
CA LYS A 29 -5.88 10.84 -10.75
C LYS A 29 -4.94 11.31 -9.64
N ALA A 30 -4.46 10.41 -8.79
CA ALA A 30 -3.52 10.75 -7.73
C ALA A 30 -2.21 11.31 -8.30
N ILE A 31 -1.66 10.71 -9.36
CA ILE A 31 -0.47 11.23 -10.06
C ILE A 31 -0.71 12.66 -10.55
N HIS A 32 -1.90 12.94 -11.11
CA HIS A 32 -2.23 14.28 -11.58
C HIS A 32 -2.29 15.29 -10.43
N VAL A 33 -2.99 14.95 -9.35
CA VAL A 33 -3.09 15.78 -8.13
C VAL A 33 -1.70 16.08 -7.54
N PHE A 34 -0.85 15.06 -7.37
CA PHE A 34 0.49 15.25 -6.83
C PHE A 34 1.40 16.03 -7.77
N ARG A 35 1.30 15.83 -9.09
CA ARG A 35 2.08 16.60 -10.06
C ARG A 35 1.74 18.09 -10.00
N THR A 36 0.45 18.44 -9.94
CA THR A 36 0.01 19.84 -9.80
C THR A 36 0.46 20.42 -8.46
N PHE A 37 0.38 19.63 -7.38
CA PHE A 37 0.88 20.03 -6.07
C PHE A 37 2.39 20.31 -6.05
N LEU A 38 3.20 19.43 -6.65
CA LEU A 38 4.64 19.66 -6.77
C LEU A 38 4.95 20.87 -7.64
N GLY A 39 4.18 21.12 -8.71
CA GLY A 39 4.29 22.32 -9.53
C GLY A 39 4.14 23.61 -8.73
N HIS A 40 3.08 23.73 -7.92
CA HIS A 40 2.87 24.88 -7.04
C HIS A 40 4.03 25.07 -6.06
N LEU A 41 4.55 23.99 -5.49
CA LEU A 41 5.66 24.05 -4.55
C LEU A 41 6.98 24.48 -5.20
N TYR A 42 7.24 24.06 -6.44
CA TYR A 42 8.41 24.53 -7.20
C TYR A 42 8.31 26.02 -7.53
N GLU A 43 7.12 26.52 -7.86
CA GLU A 43 6.89 27.94 -8.15
C GLU A 43 7.03 28.82 -6.91
N LEU A 44 6.47 28.39 -5.77
CA LEU A 44 6.46 29.16 -4.53
C LEU A 44 7.74 29.01 -3.71
N GLY A 45 8.37 27.83 -3.75
CA GLY A 45 9.54 27.46 -2.98
C GLY A 45 10.85 27.78 -3.69
N VAL A 46 11.13 29.07 -3.92
CA VAL A 46 12.38 29.49 -4.60
C VAL A 46 13.60 28.92 -3.88
N GLY A 47 14.42 28.16 -4.61
CA GLY A 47 15.64 27.54 -4.10
C GLY A 47 15.46 26.15 -3.48
N VAL A 48 14.22 25.64 -3.38
CA VAL A 48 13.95 24.24 -2.98
C VAL A 48 14.47 23.28 -4.05
N ARG A 49 15.06 22.17 -3.62
CA ARG A 49 15.61 21.12 -4.50
C ARG A 49 15.16 19.75 -4.06
N GLY A 50 15.40 18.74 -4.89
CA GLY A 50 15.14 17.33 -4.56
C GLY A 50 13.70 17.06 -4.13
N LEU A 51 12.75 17.87 -4.62
CA LEU A 51 11.35 17.79 -4.26
C LEU A 51 10.70 16.62 -5.02
N ARG A 52 10.30 15.58 -4.27
CA ARG A 52 9.65 14.38 -4.79
C ARG A 52 8.62 13.84 -3.80
N VAL A 53 7.63 13.12 -4.31
CA VAL A 53 6.66 12.36 -3.50
C VAL A 53 6.73 10.91 -3.94
N ASP A 54 7.04 10.03 -2.99
CA ASP A 54 6.98 8.59 -3.17
C ASP A 54 5.63 8.12 -2.63
N MET A 55 4.82 7.43 -3.46
CA MET A 55 3.46 7.00 -3.11
C MET A 55 3.43 5.52 -2.76
N GLU A 56 2.68 5.19 -1.70
CA GLU A 56 2.29 3.82 -1.41
C GLU A 56 1.16 3.35 -2.34
N GLU A 57 0.93 2.03 -2.40
CA GLU A 57 -0.17 1.43 -3.16
C GLU A 57 -1.54 1.89 -2.65
N PRO A 58 -2.50 2.20 -3.55
CA PRO A 58 -3.82 2.68 -3.17
C PRO A 58 -4.60 1.68 -2.34
N GLN A 59 -5.15 2.13 -1.22
CA GLN A 59 -5.99 1.32 -0.34
C GLN A 59 -7.46 1.74 -0.44
N PRO A 60 -8.42 0.81 -0.59
CA PRO A 60 -9.82 1.17 -0.57
C PRO A 60 -10.24 1.69 0.81
N VAL A 61 -11.06 2.75 0.84
CA VAL A 61 -11.54 3.34 2.10
C VAL A 61 -12.77 2.60 2.60
N LYS A 62 -12.66 1.97 3.78
CA LYS A 62 -13.71 1.09 4.35
C LYS A 62 -15.09 1.74 4.47
N ASP A 63 -15.15 3.03 4.78
CA ASP A 63 -16.42 3.75 5.01
C ASP A 63 -16.89 4.56 3.80
N ALA A 64 -16.26 4.40 2.63
CA ALA A 64 -16.62 5.14 1.42
C ALA A 64 -16.31 4.35 0.15
N GLU A 65 -17.35 3.77 -0.43
CA GLU A 65 -17.26 3.05 -1.70
C GLU A 65 -16.77 3.96 -2.84
N GLY A 66 -15.93 3.42 -3.71
CA GLY A 66 -15.33 4.18 -4.82
C GLY A 66 -14.33 5.24 -4.37
N VAL A 67 -13.80 5.15 -3.15
CA VAL A 67 -12.74 6.03 -2.64
C VAL A 67 -11.48 5.23 -2.32
N TRP A 68 -10.36 5.75 -2.78
CA TRP A 68 -9.03 5.18 -2.61
C TRP A 68 -8.13 6.15 -1.85
N LEU A 69 -7.42 5.64 -0.85
CA LEU A 69 -6.45 6.36 -0.04
C LEU A 69 -5.04 6.11 -0.56
N PHE A 70 -4.31 7.20 -0.75
CA PHE A 70 -2.88 7.22 -1.02
C PHE A 70 -2.15 7.86 0.17
N ILE A 71 -1.00 7.27 0.52
CA ILE A 71 -0.05 7.84 1.46
C ILE A 71 1.18 8.24 0.65
N GLY A 72 1.45 9.54 0.59
CA GLY A 72 2.60 10.13 -0.08
C GLY A 72 3.66 10.56 0.91
N HIS A 73 4.88 10.09 0.72
CA HIS A 73 6.07 10.49 1.47
C HIS A 73 6.85 11.52 0.64
N MET A 74 6.71 12.79 1.02
CA MET A 74 7.39 13.88 0.35
C MET A 74 8.76 14.13 0.96
N ARG A 75 9.78 14.29 0.10
CA ARG A 75 11.11 14.79 0.46
C ARG A 75 11.34 16.13 -0.23
N ALA A 76 11.96 17.08 0.47
CA ALA A 76 12.38 18.36 -0.09
C ALA A 76 13.68 18.85 0.57
N GLU A 77 14.58 19.45 -0.19
CA GLU A 77 15.76 20.14 0.31
C GLU A 77 15.45 21.62 0.35
N VAL A 78 15.30 22.16 1.55
CA VAL A 78 14.74 23.48 1.78
C VAL A 78 15.85 24.44 2.20
N PRO A 79 16.03 25.56 1.50
CA PRO A 79 17.05 26.53 1.85
C PRO A 79 16.66 27.30 3.12
N ASP A 80 17.67 27.62 3.92
CA ASP A 80 17.57 28.53 5.07
C ASP A 80 17.05 29.94 4.71
N THR A 81 17.10 30.31 3.43
CA THR A 81 16.57 31.56 2.89
C THR A 81 15.07 31.55 2.60
N ILE A 82 14.38 30.41 2.68
CA ILE A 82 12.95 30.34 2.40
C ILE A 82 12.14 31.17 3.40
N ARG A 83 11.09 31.85 2.93
CA ARG A 83 10.22 32.71 3.76
C ARG A 83 8.76 32.46 3.43
N ALA A 84 7.89 32.61 4.42
CA ALA A 84 6.45 32.66 4.27
C ALA A 84 5.84 33.62 5.31
N PRO A 85 4.69 34.25 5.05
CA PRO A 85 4.02 35.11 6.02
C PRO A 85 3.75 34.36 7.33
N GLY A 86 4.10 34.98 8.47
CA GLY A 86 3.88 34.41 9.80
C GLY A 86 4.87 33.32 10.23
N ALA A 87 5.78 32.88 9.35
CA ALA A 87 6.76 31.86 9.67
C ALA A 87 7.93 32.40 10.50
N THR A 88 8.31 31.67 11.54
CA THR A 88 9.41 32.05 12.45
C THR A 88 10.77 31.46 12.07
N ASN A 89 10.78 30.44 11.22
CA ASN A 89 11.99 29.75 10.76
C ASN A 89 11.75 29.07 9.39
N PRO A 90 12.80 28.60 8.69
CA PRO A 90 12.67 27.96 7.37
C PRO A 90 11.76 26.75 7.32
N VAL A 91 11.76 25.91 8.37
CA VAL A 91 10.90 24.71 8.46
C VAL A 91 9.43 25.11 8.56
N ASP A 92 9.16 26.13 9.36
CA ASP A 92 7.82 26.71 9.52
C ASP A 92 7.35 27.40 8.23
N ALA A 93 8.25 28.09 7.53
CA ALA A 93 7.94 28.68 6.23
C ALA A 93 7.56 27.62 5.20
N TRP A 94 8.33 26.54 5.11
CA TRP A 94 8.01 25.41 4.25
C TRP A 94 6.68 24.75 4.62
N ARG A 95 6.40 24.55 5.92
CA ARG A 95 5.11 24.02 6.39
C ARG A 95 3.92 24.85 5.91
N HIS A 96 4.02 26.18 5.95
CA HIS A 96 2.97 27.07 5.45
C HIS A 96 2.77 26.87 3.94
N LEU A 97 3.84 26.94 3.15
CA LEU A 97 3.77 26.74 1.69
C LEU A 97 3.19 25.39 1.29
N VAL A 98 3.58 24.32 1.99
CA VAL A 98 3.05 22.96 1.81
C VAL A 98 1.55 22.91 2.10
N LYS A 99 1.11 23.43 3.25
CA LYS A 99 -0.30 23.42 3.64
C LYS A 99 -1.16 24.26 2.67
N ASP A 100 -0.70 25.46 2.32
CA ASP A 100 -1.43 26.36 1.45
C ASP A 100 -1.55 25.79 0.03
N SER A 101 -0.46 25.24 -0.51
CA SER A 101 -0.46 24.57 -1.82
C SER A 101 -1.38 23.36 -1.81
N TRP A 102 -1.39 22.58 -0.73
CA TRP A 102 -2.27 21.42 -0.61
C TRP A 102 -3.75 21.81 -0.56
N VAL A 103 -4.10 22.83 0.23
CA VAL A 103 -5.46 23.36 0.29
C VAL A 103 -5.92 23.87 -1.08
N ARG A 104 -5.03 24.54 -1.83
CA ARG A 104 -5.32 25.01 -3.19
C ARG A 104 -5.59 23.84 -4.15
N VAL A 105 -4.69 22.86 -4.21
CA VAL A 105 -4.81 21.71 -5.13
C VAL A 105 -6.05 20.89 -4.81
N THR A 106 -6.29 20.56 -3.53
CA THR A 106 -7.46 19.78 -3.16
C THR A 106 -8.78 20.49 -3.44
N ARG A 107 -8.79 21.83 -3.54
CA ARG A 107 -9.95 22.60 -4.02
C ARG A 107 -10.08 22.55 -5.54
N GLU A 108 -8.96 22.66 -6.26
CA GLU A 108 -8.93 22.57 -7.72
C GLU A 108 -9.46 21.22 -8.22
N PHE A 109 -9.12 20.14 -7.52
CA PHE A 109 -9.58 18.78 -7.82
C PHE A 109 -10.78 18.35 -6.96
N GLU A 110 -11.64 19.25 -6.48
CA GLU A 110 -12.68 18.90 -5.50
C GLU A 110 -13.69 17.83 -5.97
N ALA A 111 -13.93 17.74 -7.27
CA ALA A 111 -14.79 16.71 -7.87
C ALA A 111 -14.18 15.31 -7.69
N GLU A 112 -12.87 15.21 -7.82
CA GLU A 112 -12.12 13.94 -7.79
C GLU A 112 -11.60 13.62 -6.40
N VAL A 113 -11.29 14.63 -5.58
CA VAL A 113 -10.63 14.47 -4.29
C VAL A 113 -11.64 14.57 -3.15
N TRP A 114 -11.56 13.63 -2.21
CA TRP A 114 -12.30 13.73 -0.96
C TRP A 114 -11.54 14.59 0.05
N ARG A 115 -11.69 15.92 -0.08
CA ARG A 115 -11.00 16.94 0.72
C ARG A 115 -10.94 16.69 2.23
N GLN A 116 -12.04 16.21 2.84
CA GLN A 116 -12.11 16.01 4.29
C GLN A 116 -11.15 14.92 4.81
N ARG A 117 -10.69 14.01 3.93
CA ARG A 117 -9.71 12.96 4.24
C ARG A 117 -8.40 13.12 3.45
N SER A 118 -8.16 14.31 2.89
CA SER A 118 -6.93 14.65 2.17
C SER A 118 -6.17 15.75 2.91
N TYR A 119 -5.11 15.41 3.62
CA TYR A 119 -4.40 16.33 4.54
C TYR A 119 -2.90 16.03 4.65
N VAL A 120 -2.12 17.04 5.03
CA VAL A 120 -0.70 16.91 5.35
C VAL A 120 -0.55 16.89 6.88
N THR A 121 0.13 15.89 7.43
CA THR A 121 0.26 15.73 8.89
C THR A 121 1.56 16.30 9.43
N LEU A 122 2.65 15.66 9.03
CA LEU A 122 3.98 15.87 9.59
C LEU A 122 4.82 16.53 8.52
N THR A 123 5.52 17.60 8.89
CA THR A 123 6.67 18.11 8.13
C THR A 123 7.79 18.29 9.13
N ARG A 124 8.88 17.56 8.99
CA ARG A 124 10.00 17.62 9.94
C ARG A 124 11.35 17.50 9.24
N PRO A 125 12.44 17.94 9.88
CA PRO A 125 13.77 17.57 9.45
C PRO A 125 13.92 16.05 9.32
N ALA A 126 14.59 15.63 8.24
CA ALA A 126 15.01 14.26 8.08
C ALA A 126 16.02 13.91 9.17
N ILE A 127 15.90 12.70 9.72
CA ILE A 127 16.88 12.19 10.68
C ILE A 127 18.10 11.70 9.88
N PRO A 128 19.34 12.00 10.28
CA PRO A 128 20.52 11.46 9.62
C PRO A 128 20.45 9.93 9.52
N GLY A 129 20.55 9.38 8.30
CA GLY A 129 20.43 7.95 8.02
C GLY A 129 19.00 7.44 7.75
N GLU A 130 17.97 8.27 7.88
CA GLU A 130 16.58 7.89 7.58
C GLU A 130 16.36 7.57 6.10
N ASP A 131 17.03 8.30 5.21
CA ASP A 131 16.99 8.07 3.77
C ASP A 131 17.54 6.65 3.43
N GLN A 132 18.45 6.10 4.25
CA GLN A 132 18.98 4.73 4.13
C GLN A 132 18.11 3.67 4.82
N ALA A 133 17.18 4.07 5.69
CA ALA A 133 16.25 3.17 6.38
C ALA A 133 14.91 3.02 5.63
N GLN A 134 14.62 3.92 4.67
CA GLN A 134 13.41 3.91 3.84
C GLN A 134 13.65 3.40 2.42
N GLU A 135 14.87 3.46 1.90
CA GLU A 135 15.30 2.62 0.78
C GLU A 135 15.85 1.31 1.40
N GLU A 136 15.10 0.21 1.24
CA GLU A 136 15.39 -1.16 1.75
C GLU A 136 14.83 -1.54 3.15
N LYS A 137 13.57 -1.95 3.20
CA LYS A 137 13.39 -3.39 3.41
C LYS A 137 13.46 -3.99 2.00
N PRO A 138 14.53 -4.70 1.61
CA PRO A 138 14.37 -5.64 0.52
C PRO A 138 13.21 -6.53 0.96
N ALA A 139 12.21 -6.75 0.11
CA ALA A 139 11.46 -7.98 0.26
C ALA A 139 12.53 -9.07 0.30
N GLU A 140 12.71 -9.73 1.45
CA GLU A 140 13.48 -10.97 1.52
C GLU A 140 13.08 -11.76 0.28
N PRO A 141 14.03 -12.30 -0.51
CA PRO A 141 13.71 -12.95 -1.78
C PRO A 141 12.53 -13.89 -1.51
N LYS A 142 11.33 -13.48 -1.94
CA LYS A 142 10.09 -14.14 -1.55
C LYS A 142 10.23 -15.52 -2.12
N ARG A 143 10.53 -16.51 -1.26
CA ARG A 143 10.72 -17.87 -1.73
C ARG A 143 9.39 -18.28 -2.35
N LEU A 144 9.44 -18.44 -3.66
CA LEU A 144 8.27 -18.85 -4.42
C LEU A 144 8.12 -20.34 -4.28
N ILE A 145 6.91 -20.77 -3.99
CA ILE A 145 6.54 -22.18 -3.94
C ILE A 145 5.65 -22.50 -5.14
N PRO A 146 5.90 -23.62 -5.83
CA PRO A 146 5.05 -24.04 -6.93
C PRO A 146 3.74 -24.60 -6.37
N ILE A 147 2.63 -24.10 -6.88
CA ILE A 147 1.28 -24.52 -6.52
C ILE A 147 0.57 -25.03 -7.75
N THR A 148 -0.13 -26.16 -7.59
CA THR A 148 -1.07 -26.66 -8.58
C THR A 148 -2.47 -26.55 -8.02
N VAL A 149 -3.34 -25.76 -8.65
CA VAL A 149 -4.72 -25.55 -8.20
C VAL A 149 -5.70 -25.99 -9.28
N THR A 150 -6.68 -26.80 -8.89
CA THR A 150 -7.79 -27.20 -9.77
C THR A 150 -9.06 -26.46 -9.36
N LEU A 151 -9.55 -25.58 -10.24
CA LEU A 151 -10.76 -24.79 -10.05
C LEU A 151 -11.79 -25.17 -11.12
N LYS A 152 -12.98 -25.62 -10.71
CA LYS A 152 -14.08 -25.99 -11.63
C LYS A 152 -13.63 -26.96 -12.76
N GLY A 153 -12.71 -27.88 -12.44
CA GLY A 153 -12.17 -28.85 -13.39
C GLY A 153 -11.03 -28.35 -14.29
N GLN A 154 -10.59 -27.09 -14.15
CA GLN A 154 -9.40 -26.55 -14.84
C GLN A 154 -8.21 -26.52 -13.88
N THR A 155 -7.10 -27.10 -14.29
CA THR A 155 -5.86 -27.13 -13.51
C THR A 155 -4.92 -26.00 -13.95
N HIS A 156 -4.40 -25.27 -12.97
CA HIS A 156 -3.46 -24.16 -13.16
C HIS A 156 -2.19 -24.41 -12.36
N HIS A 157 -1.04 -24.09 -12.96
CA HIS A 157 0.26 -24.14 -12.32
C HIS A 157 0.76 -22.72 -12.08
N LEU A 158 1.04 -22.39 -10.83
CA LEU A 158 1.38 -21.05 -10.37
C LEU A 158 2.59 -21.10 -9.43
N GLU A 159 3.20 -19.94 -9.24
CA GLU A 159 4.19 -19.72 -8.19
C GLU A 159 3.70 -18.61 -7.27
N ILE A 160 3.60 -18.90 -5.97
CA ILE A 160 3.15 -17.95 -4.95
C ILE A 160 4.24 -17.74 -3.87
N PRO A 161 4.32 -16.58 -3.23
CA PRO A 161 5.20 -16.36 -2.07
C PRO A 161 4.89 -17.28 -0.88
N GLU A 162 5.91 -17.87 -0.25
CA GLU A 162 5.77 -18.69 0.97
C GLU A 162 5.25 -17.93 2.20
N SER A 163 5.18 -16.59 2.11
CA SER A 163 4.67 -15.69 3.14
C SER A 163 3.18 -15.40 2.99
N GLU A 164 2.57 -15.79 1.87
CA GLU A 164 1.18 -15.51 1.55
C GLU A 164 0.31 -16.74 1.79
N THR A 165 -0.99 -16.51 2.02
CA THR A 165 -1.94 -17.61 2.16
C THR A 165 -2.18 -18.27 0.81
N LEU A 166 -2.58 -19.55 0.79
CA LEU A 166 -2.95 -20.23 -0.44
C LEU A 166 -4.10 -19.52 -1.17
N LEU A 167 -5.01 -18.87 -0.42
CA LEU A 167 -6.07 -18.06 -1.01
C LEU A 167 -5.51 -16.82 -1.71
N ASP A 168 -4.78 -15.98 -0.98
CA ASP A 168 -4.31 -14.69 -1.51
C ASP A 168 -3.33 -14.89 -2.66
N GLY A 169 -2.37 -15.82 -2.52
CA GLY A 169 -1.42 -16.13 -3.58
C GLY A 169 -2.07 -16.61 -4.89
N VAL A 170 -3.23 -17.26 -4.82
CA VAL A 170 -3.97 -17.69 -6.02
C VAL A 170 -4.84 -16.56 -6.58
N LEU A 171 -5.47 -15.76 -5.72
CA LEU A 171 -6.25 -14.59 -6.13
C LEU A 171 -5.38 -13.54 -6.83
N ASP A 172 -4.15 -13.33 -6.35
CA ASP A 172 -3.19 -12.38 -6.93
C ASP A 172 -2.72 -12.78 -8.34
N LYS A 173 -2.90 -14.06 -8.71
CA LYS A 173 -2.70 -14.55 -10.09
C LYS A 173 -3.95 -14.43 -10.95
N GLY A 174 -5.00 -13.80 -10.44
CA GLY A 174 -6.26 -13.58 -11.14
C GLY A 174 -7.14 -14.82 -11.24
N LEU A 175 -6.90 -15.86 -10.46
CA LEU A 175 -7.72 -17.09 -10.49
C LEU A 175 -8.91 -17.00 -9.52
N PRO A 176 -10.12 -17.44 -9.95
CA PRO A 176 -11.35 -17.22 -9.20
C PRO A 176 -11.57 -18.29 -8.11
N MET A 177 -10.85 -18.19 -7.00
CA MET A 177 -11.15 -18.94 -5.78
C MET A 177 -12.40 -18.40 -5.07
N LYS A 178 -13.25 -19.28 -4.55
CA LYS A 178 -14.37 -18.93 -3.68
C LYS A 178 -13.84 -18.56 -2.30
N PHE A 179 -14.28 -17.43 -1.77
CA PHE A 179 -14.00 -16.98 -0.40
C PHE A 179 -15.04 -15.92 0.02
N ASN A 180 -15.11 -15.66 1.33
CA ASN A 180 -15.95 -14.60 1.88
C ASN A 180 -15.25 -13.86 3.02
N CYS A 181 -15.06 -14.48 4.20
CA CYS A 181 -14.61 -13.74 5.39
C CYS A 181 -13.09 -13.48 5.51
N LYS A 182 -12.25 -14.35 4.92
CA LYS A 182 -10.78 -14.41 5.12
C LYS A 182 -10.29 -14.49 6.59
N ALA A 183 -11.17 -14.64 7.56
CA ALA A 183 -10.87 -14.59 8.99
C ALA A 183 -11.04 -15.94 9.72
N GLY A 184 -11.22 -17.04 8.98
CA GLY A 184 -11.42 -18.36 9.57
C GLY A 184 -12.76 -18.55 10.29
N VAL A 185 -13.73 -17.67 10.06
CA VAL A 185 -15.09 -17.72 10.66
C VAL A 185 -16.16 -18.24 9.68
N CYS A 186 -15.78 -18.59 8.45
CA CYS A 186 -16.63 -19.25 7.45
C CYS A 186 -15.85 -20.33 6.70
N ASP A 187 -16.53 -21.16 5.92
CA ASP A 187 -15.94 -22.28 5.16
C ASP A 187 -15.95 -22.10 3.63
N GLU A 188 -16.34 -20.94 3.10
CA GLU A 188 -16.35 -20.71 1.64
C GLU A 188 -14.96 -20.86 0.97
N CYS A 189 -13.89 -20.56 1.69
CA CYS A 189 -12.50 -20.76 1.23
C CYS A 189 -11.98 -22.19 1.43
N GLN A 190 -12.86 -23.12 1.80
CA GLN A 190 -12.52 -24.52 1.99
C GLN A 190 -11.97 -25.10 0.68
N ILE A 191 -10.81 -25.73 0.78
CA ILE A 191 -10.15 -26.47 -0.30
C ILE A 191 -9.91 -27.91 0.15
N ARG A 192 -9.71 -28.81 -0.80
CA ARG A 192 -9.21 -30.16 -0.53
C ARG A 192 -7.79 -30.29 -1.02
N VAL A 193 -6.87 -30.61 -0.12
CA VAL A 193 -5.46 -30.83 -0.46
C VAL A 193 -5.30 -32.23 -1.04
N ILE A 194 -4.75 -32.31 -2.25
CA ILE A 194 -4.49 -33.54 -2.98
C ILE A 194 -3.06 -34.04 -2.73
N LYS A 195 -2.07 -33.13 -2.69
CA LYS A 195 -0.66 -33.43 -2.34
C LYS A 195 -0.01 -32.28 -1.59
N GLY A 196 1.03 -32.57 -0.81
CA GLY A 196 1.81 -31.57 -0.08
C GLY A 196 1.22 -31.16 1.27
N MET A 197 0.43 -32.03 1.92
CA MET A 197 -0.12 -31.75 3.26
C MET A 197 1.00 -31.51 4.29
N GLU A 198 2.13 -32.19 4.14
CA GLU A 198 3.35 -32.05 4.93
C GLU A 198 4.01 -30.67 4.80
N ASN A 199 3.70 -29.92 3.72
CA ASN A 199 4.20 -28.57 3.49
C ASN A 199 3.28 -27.50 4.11
N LEU A 200 2.17 -27.90 4.73
CA LEU A 200 1.23 -27.02 5.39
C LEU A 200 1.44 -27.04 6.91
N PRO A 201 1.18 -25.92 7.60
CA PRO A 201 1.15 -25.93 9.05
C PRO A 201 0.05 -26.89 9.57
N PRO A 202 0.18 -27.39 10.81
CA PRO A 202 -0.90 -28.08 11.49
C PRO A 202 -2.18 -27.24 11.48
N PRO A 203 -3.37 -27.86 11.42
CA PRO A 203 -4.62 -27.13 11.48
C PRO A 203 -4.71 -26.24 12.73
N ASN A 204 -5.11 -24.99 12.55
CA ASN A 204 -5.27 -24.05 13.65
C ASN A 204 -6.66 -24.15 14.29
N GLU A 205 -6.90 -23.40 15.37
CA GLU A 205 -8.18 -23.42 16.09
C GLU A 205 -9.38 -23.06 15.20
N ALA A 206 -9.22 -22.06 14.32
CA ALA A 206 -10.28 -21.65 13.39
C ALA A 206 -10.65 -22.77 12.40
N GLU A 207 -9.65 -23.48 11.88
CA GLU A 207 -9.87 -24.64 11.03
C GLU A 207 -10.57 -25.76 11.80
N HIS A 208 -10.15 -26.05 13.04
CA HIS A 208 -10.81 -27.05 13.88
C HIS A 208 -12.28 -26.70 14.15
N ASN A 209 -12.55 -25.44 14.47
CA ASN A 209 -13.89 -24.95 14.75
C ASN A 209 -14.79 -25.00 13.50
N MET A 210 -14.25 -24.66 12.32
CA MET A 210 -15.06 -24.59 11.10
C MET A 210 -15.19 -25.89 10.33
N LEU A 211 -14.12 -26.70 10.27
CA LEU A 211 -14.07 -27.90 9.43
C LEU A 211 -14.30 -29.18 10.22
N GLY A 212 -14.03 -29.18 11.54
CA GLY A 212 -14.18 -30.37 12.38
C GLY A 212 -13.52 -31.62 11.77
N ASP A 213 -14.29 -32.70 11.61
CA ASP A 213 -13.79 -33.97 11.06
C ASP A 213 -13.42 -33.91 9.57
N LYS A 214 -13.83 -32.87 8.81
CA LYS A 214 -13.42 -32.71 7.40
C LYS A 214 -11.90 -32.52 7.27
N ILE A 215 -11.22 -32.04 8.32
CA ILE A 215 -9.75 -31.95 8.36
C ILE A 215 -9.11 -33.32 8.10
N LYS A 216 -9.66 -34.39 8.69
CA LYS A 216 -9.16 -35.77 8.51
C LYS A 216 -9.33 -36.27 7.08
N GLN A 217 -10.21 -35.65 6.30
CA GLN A 217 -10.47 -35.97 4.89
C GLN A 217 -9.62 -35.10 3.93
N GLY A 218 -8.71 -34.28 4.46
CA GLY A 218 -7.81 -33.43 3.69
C GLY A 218 -8.38 -32.05 3.37
N TYR A 219 -9.49 -31.64 3.98
CA TYR A 219 -10.02 -30.29 3.82
C TYR A 219 -9.30 -29.30 4.71
N ARG A 220 -9.00 -28.11 4.17
CA ARG A 220 -8.33 -27.01 4.85
C ARG A 220 -8.97 -25.68 4.48
N LEU A 221 -8.77 -24.64 5.27
CA LEU A 221 -9.20 -23.28 4.93
C LEU A 221 -8.05 -22.55 4.24
N SER A 222 -8.15 -22.33 2.93
CA SER A 222 -7.09 -21.70 2.14
C SER A 222 -6.69 -20.29 2.61
N CYS A 223 -7.61 -19.57 3.27
CA CYS A 223 -7.32 -18.25 3.85
C CYS A 223 -6.51 -18.28 5.16
N GLN A 224 -6.34 -19.46 5.78
CA GLN A 224 -5.67 -19.59 7.08
C GLN A 224 -4.30 -20.25 6.98
N ILE A 225 -3.90 -20.66 5.77
CA ILE A 225 -2.72 -21.50 5.56
C ILE A 225 -1.78 -20.88 4.53
N SER A 226 -0.51 -20.80 4.89
CA SER A 226 0.61 -20.52 3.99
C SER A 226 1.44 -21.80 3.85
N ALA A 227 1.80 -22.19 2.64
CA ALA A 227 2.63 -23.37 2.41
C ALA A 227 4.13 -23.04 2.49
N LYS A 228 4.95 -24.02 2.85
CA LYS A 228 6.43 -23.93 2.87
C LYS A 228 7.10 -24.76 1.77
N GLY A 229 6.33 -25.31 0.86
CA GLY A 229 6.78 -26.14 -0.25
C GLY A 229 5.66 -26.42 -1.25
N PRO A 230 5.92 -27.26 -2.26
CA PRO A 230 4.95 -27.56 -3.31
C PRO A 230 3.62 -28.10 -2.78
N VAL A 231 2.51 -27.62 -3.30
CA VAL A 231 1.18 -28.06 -2.88
C VAL A 231 0.23 -28.21 -4.06
N GLU A 232 -0.61 -29.24 -4.02
CA GLU A 232 -1.66 -29.49 -5.00
C GLU A 232 -3.02 -29.54 -4.28
N PHE A 233 -3.99 -28.75 -4.72
CA PHE A 233 -5.32 -28.71 -4.13
C PHE A 233 -6.42 -28.40 -5.13
N GLU A 234 -7.65 -28.70 -4.75
CA GLU A 234 -8.85 -28.41 -5.53
C GLU A 234 -9.86 -27.60 -4.74
N GLN A 235 -10.64 -26.78 -5.47
CA GLN A 235 -11.82 -26.10 -4.96
C GLN A 235 -12.97 -26.29 -5.94
N ASN A 236 -13.96 -27.09 -5.51
CA ASN A 236 -15.14 -27.43 -6.30
C ASN A 236 -16.33 -26.50 -5.97
#